data_AF-A0ABD3G9T7-F1
#
_entry.id   AF-A0ABD3G9T7-F1
#
_cell.length_a   1.000
_cell.length_b   1.000
_cell.length_c   1.000
_cell.angle_alpha   90.00
_cell.angle_beta   90.00
_cell.angle_gamma   90.00
#
_symmetry.space_group_name_H-M   'P 1'
#
loop_
_entity.id
_entity.type
_entity.pdbx_description
1 polymer ?
#
loop_
_entity_poly.entity_id
_entity_poly.type
_entity_poly.pdbx_seq_one_letter_code
_entity_poly.pdbx_strand_id
1 'polypeptide(L)'
;MVDVVQKSMNMIEALNDAQQDAKVFRNHCHDISACTNQLFPVVVSAQRNIQDLSKQPGVSEAFTKLNTNMEQALAVLRKCGTMGMIEKLADQGETKRILQSILADLQSTSREAVTLLSQLLKAKQTSDGSSPAS
;
A
#
# COMPACT_ATOMS: atom_id res chain seq x y z
N MET A 1 -9.04 -18.44 -0.54
CA MET A 1 -7.90 -17.59 -0.97
C MET A 1 -8.37 -16.15 -0.83
N VAL A 2 -7.65 -15.30 -0.08
CA VAL A 2 -8.04 -13.89 0.10
C VAL A 2 -7.79 -13.16 -1.22
N ASP A 3 -8.78 -12.37 -1.65
CA ASP A 3 -8.66 -11.49 -2.81
C ASP A 3 -7.45 -10.55 -2.68
N VAL A 4 -6.66 -10.37 -3.75
CA VAL A 4 -5.40 -9.62 -3.71
C VAL A 4 -5.59 -8.14 -3.32
N VAL A 5 -6.74 -7.55 -3.69
CA VAL A 5 -7.10 -6.18 -3.34
C VAL A 5 -7.52 -6.11 -1.88
N GLN A 6 -8.32 -7.08 -1.42
CA GLN A 6 -8.67 -7.18 0.01
C GLN A 6 -7.43 -7.38 0.89
N LYS A 7 -6.46 -8.17 0.44
CA LYS A 7 -5.18 -8.32 1.14
C LYS A 7 -4.46 -6.98 1.31
N SER A 8 -4.48 -6.12 0.29
CA SER A 8 -3.88 -4.78 0.40
C SER A 8 -4.59 -3.90 1.42
N MET A 9 -5.91 -3.95 1.49
CA MET A 9 -6.68 -3.20 2.50
C MET A 9 -6.31 -3.63 3.92
N ASN A 10 -6.25 -4.95 4.15
CA ASN A 10 -5.82 -5.49 5.45
C ASN A 10 -4.38 -5.10 5.80
N MET A 11 -3.49 -5.00 4.80
CA MET A 11 -2.10 -4.56 5.00
C MET A 11 -1.98 -3.07 5.32
N ILE A 12 -2.81 -2.22 4.71
CA ILE A 12 -2.87 -0.79 5.05
C ILE A 12 -3.23 -0.62 6.54
N GLU A 13 -4.25 -1.36 7.01
CA GLU A 13 -4.65 -1.36 8.41
C GLU A 13 -3.53 -1.88 9.32
N ALA A 14 -2.92 -3.01 8.97
CA ALA A 14 -1.82 -3.58 9.76
C ALA A 14 -0.58 -2.65 9.85
N LEU A 15 -0.28 -1.89 8.78
CA LEU A 15 0.79 -0.90 8.78
C LEU A 15 0.47 0.30 9.68
N ASN A 16 -0.80 0.74 9.71
CA ASN A 16 -1.24 1.78 10.63
C ASN A 16 -1.08 1.36 12.08
N ASP A 17 -1.53 0.16 12.42
CA ASP A 17 -1.42 -0.37 13.79
C ASP A 17 0.06 -0.49 14.20
N ALA A 18 0.89 -1.11 13.36
CA ALA A 18 2.32 -1.27 13.65
C ALA A 18 3.07 0.07 13.76
N GLN A 19 2.64 1.09 13.04
CA GLN A 19 3.20 2.44 13.14
C GLN A 19 2.91 3.08 14.51
N GLN A 20 1.73 2.84 15.10
CA GLN A 20 1.39 3.37 16.42
C GLN A 20 2.27 2.76 17.52
N ASP A 21 2.67 1.50 17.34
CA ASP A 21 3.55 0.78 18.27
C ASP A 21 5.04 1.16 18.13
N ALA A 22 5.42 1.93 17.10
CA ALA A 22 6.81 2.26 16.81
C ALA A 22 7.45 3.09 17.95
N LYS A 23 8.53 2.56 18.54
CA LYS A 23 9.30 3.24 19.60
C LYS A 23 10.44 4.05 19.04
N VAL A 24 11.06 3.55 17.97
CA VAL A 24 12.19 4.17 17.28
C VAL A 24 11.84 4.48 15.83
N PHE A 25 12.58 5.39 15.21
CA PHE A 25 12.38 5.82 13.81
C PHE A 25 10.93 6.23 13.47
N ARG A 26 10.19 6.77 14.45
CA ARG A 26 8.75 7.07 14.36
C ARG A 26 8.34 7.82 13.09
N ASN A 27 9.06 8.87 12.72
CA ASN A 27 8.75 9.64 11.52
C ASN A 27 8.82 8.78 10.24
N HIS A 28 9.81 7.90 10.13
CA HIS A 28 9.95 7.04 8.95
C HIS A 28 8.83 5.97 8.91
N CYS A 29 8.44 5.44 10.07
CA CYS A 29 7.31 4.52 10.18
C CYS A 29 5.99 5.24 9.81
N HIS A 30 5.83 6.49 10.26
CA HIS A 30 4.70 7.35 9.90
C HIS A 30 4.64 7.61 8.39
N ASP A 31 5.76 7.97 7.75
CA ASP A 31 5.80 8.25 6.31
C ASP A 31 5.38 7.02 5.48
N ILE A 32 5.77 5.81 5.90
CA ILE A 32 5.36 4.55 5.27
C ILE A 32 3.85 4.30 5.40
N SER A 33 3.31 4.43 6.61
CA SER A 33 1.87 4.28 6.87
C SER A 33 1.07 5.35 6.09
N ALA A 34 1.51 6.61 6.11
CA ALA A 34 0.90 7.69 5.35
C ALA A 34 0.90 7.42 3.84
N CYS A 35 2.00 6.89 3.28
CA CYS A 35 2.07 6.53 1.86
C CYS A 35 1.02 5.50 1.47
N THR A 36 0.83 4.47 2.28
CA THR A 36 -0.12 3.38 1.97
C THR A 36 -1.57 3.79 2.24
N ASN A 37 -1.82 4.63 3.24
CA ASN A 37 -3.16 5.19 3.51
C ASN A 37 -3.74 6.00 2.35
N GLN A 38 -2.90 6.66 1.55
CA GLN A 38 -3.36 7.40 0.37
C GLN A 38 -4.02 6.50 -0.69
N LEU A 39 -3.74 5.19 -0.66
CA LEU A 39 -4.37 4.23 -1.57
C LEU A 39 -5.81 3.93 -1.21
N PHE A 40 -6.16 3.97 0.07
CA PHE A 40 -7.47 3.57 0.60
C PHE A 40 -8.66 4.17 -0.18
N PRO A 41 -8.77 5.50 -0.38
CA PRO A 41 -9.91 6.07 -1.12
C PRO A 41 -9.99 5.59 -2.57
N VAL A 42 -8.84 5.40 -3.23
CA VAL A 42 -8.79 4.97 -4.64
C VAL A 42 -9.22 3.50 -4.77
N VAL A 43 -8.73 2.64 -3.87
CA VAL A 43 -9.08 1.21 -3.84
C VAL A 43 -10.57 1.03 -3.53
N VAL A 44 -11.10 1.72 -2.52
CA VAL A 44 -12.53 1.66 -2.18
C VAL A 44 -13.40 2.15 -3.33
N SER A 45 -13.01 3.24 -4.01
CA SER A 45 -13.71 3.72 -5.20
C SER A 45 -13.70 2.69 -6.33
N ALA A 46 -12.55 2.08 -6.62
CA ALA A 46 -12.44 1.05 -7.64
C ALA A 46 -13.30 -0.18 -7.31
N GLN A 47 -13.26 -0.67 -6.07
CA GLN A 47 -14.07 -1.83 -5.64
C GLN A 47 -15.58 -1.58 -5.75
N ARG A 48 -16.03 -0.33 -5.53
CA ARG A 48 -17.45 0.02 -5.65
C ARG A 48 -17.93 0.10 -7.10
N ASN A 49 -17.07 0.55 -8.01
CA ASN A 49 -17.46 0.85 -9.39
C ASN A 49 -17.11 -0.26 -10.39
N ILE A 50 -16.19 -1.15 -10.03
CA ILE A 50 -15.69 -2.20 -10.92
C ILE A 50 -15.98 -3.57 -10.28
N GLN A 51 -16.93 -4.30 -10.86
CA GLN A 51 -17.19 -5.68 -10.49
C GLN A 51 -15.96 -6.55 -10.79
N ASP A 52 -15.67 -7.50 -9.90
CA ASP A 52 -14.52 -8.40 -10.02
C ASP A 52 -13.20 -7.66 -10.26
N LEU A 53 -12.94 -6.56 -9.53
CA LEU A 53 -11.75 -5.72 -9.70
C LEU A 53 -10.44 -6.52 -9.75
N SER A 54 -10.30 -7.55 -8.93
CA SER A 54 -9.10 -8.40 -8.89
C SER A 54 -8.86 -9.23 -10.16
N LYS A 55 -9.91 -9.45 -10.96
CA LYS A 55 -9.81 -10.14 -12.26
C LYS A 55 -9.50 -9.18 -13.40
N GLN A 56 -9.51 -7.87 -13.16
CA GLN A 56 -9.17 -6.89 -14.20
C GLN A 56 -7.70 -7.03 -14.61
N PRO A 57 -7.38 -6.84 -15.91
CA PRO A 57 -6.02 -6.96 -16.41
C PRO A 57 -5.02 -6.11 -15.60
N GLY A 58 -3.89 -6.70 -15.23
CA GLY A 58 -2.81 -6.03 -14.49
C GLY A 58 -3.07 -5.84 -12.98
N VAL A 59 -4.30 -5.98 -12.49
CA VAL A 59 -4.61 -5.74 -11.06
C VAL A 59 -3.90 -6.75 -10.17
N SER A 60 -3.98 -8.04 -10.51
CA SER A 60 -3.33 -9.08 -9.72
C SER A 60 -1.81 -8.87 -9.60
N GLU A 61 -1.15 -8.49 -10.69
CA GLU A 61 0.29 -8.24 -10.70
C GLU A 61 0.66 -7.01 -9.86
N ALA A 62 0.01 -5.87 -10.13
CA ALA A 62 0.27 -4.61 -9.44
C ALA A 62 0.03 -4.73 -7.92
N PHE A 63 -1.08 -5.35 -7.52
CA PHE A 63 -1.43 -5.52 -6.10
C PHE A 63 -0.59 -6.60 -5.42
N THR A 64 -0.13 -7.64 -6.14
CA THR A 64 0.82 -8.61 -5.57
C THR A 64 2.15 -7.92 -5.23
N LYS A 65 2.70 -7.13 -6.17
CA LYS A 65 3.93 -6.38 -5.97
C LYS A 65 3.81 -5.39 -4.81
N LEU A 66 2.69 -4.65 -4.75
CA LEU A 66 2.38 -3.74 -3.66
C LEU A 66 2.29 -4.47 -2.32
N ASN A 67 1.59 -5.61 -2.26
CA ASN A 67 1.45 -6.43 -1.06
C ASN A 67 2.80 -6.93 -0.54
N THR A 68 3.69 -7.40 -1.42
CA THR A 68 5.05 -7.82 -1.04
C THR A 68 5.82 -6.67 -0.37
N ASN A 69 5.75 -5.46 -0.93
CA ASN A 69 6.42 -4.30 -0.35
C ASN A 69 5.80 -3.89 1.00
N MET A 70 4.47 -4.01 1.15
CA MET A 70 3.80 -3.75 2.43
C MET A 70 4.14 -4.80 3.50
N GLU A 71 4.32 -6.07 3.12
CA GLU A 71 4.76 -7.12 4.04
C GLU A 71 6.18 -6.86 4.56
N GLN A 72 7.09 -6.46 3.67
CA GLN A 72 8.45 -6.05 4.06
C GLN A 72 8.41 -4.84 4.99
N ALA A 73 7.61 -3.83 4.65
CA ALA A 73 7.40 -2.66 5.50
C ALA A 73 6.89 -3.04 6.89
N LEU A 74 5.88 -3.91 6.95
CA LEU A 74 5.27 -4.34 8.21
C LEU A 74 6.28 -5.06 9.11
N ALA A 75 7.14 -5.91 8.55
CA ALA A 75 8.19 -6.57 9.31
C ALA A 75 9.15 -5.57 9.96
N VAL A 76 9.57 -4.54 9.21
CA VAL A 76 10.50 -3.51 9.70
C VAL A 76 9.82 -2.57 10.71
N LEU A 77 8.55 -2.21 10.49
CA LEU A 77 7.76 -1.41 11.45
C LEU A 77 7.62 -2.15 12.80
N ARG A 78 7.32 -3.45 12.77
CA ARG A 78 7.28 -4.28 13.98
C ARG A 78 8.62 -4.33 14.70
N LYS A 79 9.73 -4.46 13.96
CA LYS A 79 11.09 -4.33 14.53
C LYS A 79 11.27 -2.97 15.20
N CYS A 80 10.79 -1.88 14.60
CA CYS A 80 10.87 -0.55 15.20
C CYS A 80 10.00 -0.38 16.46
N GLY A 81 8.97 -1.20 16.65
CA GLY A 81 8.16 -1.24 17.87
C GLY A 81 8.80 -2.03 19.03
N THR A 82 9.65 -3.02 18.72
CA THR A 82 10.35 -3.82 19.72
C THR A 82 11.77 -3.32 20.03
N MET A 83 12.40 -2.63 19.07
CA MET A 83 13.79 -2.16 19.19
C MET A 83 13.98 -1.17 20.35
N GLY A 84 14.96 -1.48 21.20
CA GLY A 84 15.41 -0.63 22.30
C GLY A 84 16.41 0.46 21.87
N MET A 85 16.68 1.41 22.77
CA MET A 85 17.61 2.52 22.47
C MET A 85 19.05 2.07 22.23
N ILE A 86 19.54 1.04 22.94
CA ILE A 86 20.89 0.50 22.75
C ILE A 86 21.02 -0.16 21.38
N GLU A 87 20.03 -0.99 21.00
CA GLU A 87 19.99 -1.63 19.68
C GLU A 87 19.94 -0.58 18.56
N LYS A 88 19.16 0.49 18.74
CA LYS A 88 19.12 1.62 17.80
C LYS A 88 20.49 2.29 17.63
N LEU A 89 21.26 2.46 18.72
CA LEU A 89 22.60 3.04 18.65
C LEU A 89 23.58 2.08 17.94
N ALA A 90 23.45 0.78 18.19
CA ALA A 90 24.26 -0.26 17.54
C ALA A 90 23.90 -0.49 16.07
N ASP A 91 22.68 -0.14 15.65
CA ASP A 91 22.16 -0.28 14.27
C ASP A 91 22.92 0.59 13.25
N GLN A 92 23.68 1.60 13.70
CA GLN A 92 24.50 2.48 12.83
C GLN A 92 23.72 3.08 11.63
N GLY A 93 22.39 3.22 11.78
CA GLY A 93 21.49 3.76 10.75
C GLY A 93 21.11 2.78 9.65
N GLU A 94 21.40 1.49 9.77
CA GLU A 94 20.98 0.46 8.81
C GLU A 94 19.45 0.40 8.69
N THR A 95 18.74 0.29 9.82
CA THR A 95 17.26 0.26 9.83
C THR A 95 16.68 1.54 9.22
N LYS A 96 17.34 2.70 9.44
CA LYS A 96 16.93 3.96 8.79
C LYS A 96 17.03 3.86 7.27
N ARG A 97 18.15 3.35 6.72
CA ARG A 97 18.34 3.21 5.26
C ARG A 97 17.33 2.23 4.67
N ILE A 98 17.05 1.13 5.36
CA ILE A 98 16.03 0.14 4.96
C ILE A 98 14.66 0.81 4.88
N LEU A 99 14.24 1.55 5.93
CA LEU A 99 12.96 2.27 5.93
C LEU A 99 12.85 3.26 4.76
N GLN A 100 13.94 3.96 4.42
CA GLN A 100 13.98 4.88 3.28
C GLN A 100 13.84 4.14 1.93
N SER A 101 14.50 2.99 1.77
CA SER A 101 14.36 2.15 0.57
C SER A 101 12.92 1.65 0.42
N ILE A 102 12.37 1.09 1.50
CA ILE A 102 10.99 0.58 1.53
C ILE A 102 10.00 1.68 1.17
N LEU A 103 10.17 2.90 1.70
CA LEU A 103 9.32 4.02 1.36
C LEU A 103 9.38 4.35 -0.14
N ALA A 104 10.56 4.36 -0.74
CA ALA A 104 10.72 4.60 -2.18
C ALA A 104 10.02 3.52 -3.03
N ASP A 105 10.18 2.25 -2.65
CA ASP A 105 9.56 1.12 -3.34
C ASP A 105 8.03 1.13 -3.19
N LEU A 106 7.53 1.45 -2.00
CA LEU A 106 6.10 1.63 -1.74
C LEU A 106 5.53 2.80 -2.54
N GLN A 107 6.21 3.94 -2.59
CA GLN A 107 5.77 5.06 -3.42
C GLN A 107 5.70 4.70 -4.90
N SER A 108 6.68 3.95 -5.40
CA SER A 108 6.71 3.48 -6.79
C SER A 108 5.53 2.57 -7.10
N THR A 109 5.35 1.52 -6.30
CA THR A 109 4.26 0.53 -6.48
C THR A 109 2.87 1.11 -6.20
N SER A 110 2.76 2.04 -5.26
CA SER A 110 1.51 2.78 -4.99
C SER A 110 1.10 3.62 -6.20
N ARG A 111 2.05 4.34 -6.83
CA ARG A 111 1.77 5.11 -8.05
C ARG A 111 1.33 4.22 -9.22
N GLU A 112 1.97 3.06 -9.37
CA GLU A 112 1.61 2.06 -10.38
C GLU A 112 0.16 1.57 -10.17
N ALA A 113 -0.19 1.17 -8.95
CA ALA A 113 -1.55 0.74 -8.60
C ALA A 113 -2.59 1.85 -8.80
N VAL A 114 -2.31 3.09 -8.35
CA VAL A 114 -3.22 4.24 -8.54
C VAL A 114 -3.43 4.55 -10.01
N THR A 115 -2.37 4.50 -10.82
CA THR A 115 -2.45 4.75 -12.25
C THR A 115 -3.35 3.73 -12.93
N LEU A 116 -3.14 2.44 -12.63
CA LEU A 116 -3.95 1.34 -13.16
C LEU A 116 -5.43 1.49 -12.76
N LEU A 117 -5.72 1.68 -11.47
CA LEU A 117 -7.09 1.84 -10.99
C LEU A 117 -7.77 3.06 -11.62
N SER A 118 -7.04 4.16 -11.78
CA SER A 118 -7.57 5.36 -12.43
C SER A 118 -7.90 5.13 -13.91
N GLN A 119 -7.11 4.33 -14.62
CA GLN A 119 -7.38 3.96 -16.01
C GLN A 119 -8.63 3.07 -16.11
N LEU A 120 -8.75 2.07 -15.23
CA LEU A 120 -9.92 1.18 -15.21
C LEU A 120 -11.21 1.94 -14.88
N LEU A 121 -11.17 2.86 -13.90
CA LEU A 121 -12.31 3.71 -13.55
C LEU A 121 -12.74 4.60 -14.72
N LYS A 122 -11.78 5.19 -15.45
CA LYS A 122 -12.08 5.99 -16.65
C LYS A 122 -12.69 5.14 -17.77
N ALA A 123 -12.14 3.95 -18.02
CA ALA A 123 -12.67 3.04 -19.03
C ALA A 123 -14.12 2.62 -18.72
N LYS A 124 -14.44 2.38 -17.44
CA LYS A 124 -15.79 2.05 -16.99
C LYS A 124 -16.78 3.21 -17.17
N GLN A 125 -16.36 4.44 -16.91
CA GLN A 125 -17.20 5.62 -17.16
C GLN A 125 -17.52 5.80 -18.65
N THR A 126 -16.56 5.53 -19.53
CA THR A 126 -16.80 5.60 -20.98
C THR A 126 -17.72 4.50 -21.50
N SER A 127 -17.68 3.29 -20.93
CA SER A 127 -18.61 2.22 -21.30
C SER A 127 -20.04 2.52 -20.87
N ASP A 128 -20.21 3.09 -19.68
CA ASP A 128 -21.54 3.33 -19.10
C ASP A 128 -22.20 4.61 -19.68
N GLY A 129 -21.41 5.58 -20.14
CA GLY A 129 -21.89 6.79 -20.83
C GLY A 129 -22.29 6.59 -22.30
N SER A 130 -22.13 5.39 -22.84
CA SER A 130 -22.44 5.04 -24.25
C SER A 130 -23.85 4.46 -24.42
N SER A 131 -24.86 5.00 -23.74
CA SER A 131 -26.27 4.73 -24.12
C SER A 131 -26.63 5.61 -25.31
N PRO A 132 -26.97 5.05 -26.49
CA PRO A 132 -27.56 5.83 -27.56
C PRO A 132 -28.96 6.23 -27.10
N ALA A 133 -29.21 7.54 -26.99
CA ALA A 133 -30.55 8.07 -26.95
C ALA A 133 -31.30 7.50 -28.16
N SER A 134 -32.26 6.62 -27.89
CA SER A 134 -33.23 6.11 -28.86
C SER A 134 -34.43 7.05 -28.90
#